data_AF-A0A1A8Q1R1-F1
#
_entry.id   AF-A0A1A8Q1R1-F1
#
_cell.length_a   1.000
_cell.length_b   1.000
_cell.length_c   1.000
_cell.angle_alpha   90.00
_cell.angle_beta   90.00
_cell.angle_gamma   90.00
#
_symmetry.space_group_name_H-M   'P 1'
#
loop_
_entity.id
_entity.type
_entity.pdbx_description
1 polymer ?
#
loop_
_entity_poly.entity_id
_entity_poly.type
_entity_poly.pdbx_seq_one_letter_code
_entity_poly.pdbx_strand_id
1 'polypeptide(L)'
;LVIRLGVRFTEEERNAVKWIQENFGDDASMYTIMLFTCKDQGKADNALKECKELRRLSITFGRRYHAFNNNDAEDRVQVTELVSMIKEMIQDNGGKHYTNEMYEKAQRKLREEEERKKQEE
;
A
#
# COMPACT_ATOMS: atom_id res chain seq x y z
N LEU A 1 1.11 1.12 -3.43
CA LEU A 1 -0.33 1.20 -3.78
C LEU A 1 -0.64 2.62 -4.24
N VAL A 2 -1.24 2.81 -5.42
CA VAL A 2 -1.60 4.15 -5.92
C VAL A 2 -3.09 4.39 -5.73
N ILE A 3 -3.47 5.57 -5.22
CA ILE A 3 -4.85 5.98 -4.94
C ILE A 3 -5.07 7.39 -5.48
N ARG A 4 -6.16 7.63 -6.20
CA ARG A 4 -6.45 8.97 -6.76
C ARG A 4 -7.19 9.84 -5.74
N LEU A 5 -6.74 11.08 -5.54
CA LEU A 5 -7.46 12.08 -4.75
C LEU A 5 -8.59 12.73 -5.56
N GLY A 6 -9.60 13.24 -4.85
CA GLY A 6 -10.75 13.91 -5.46
C GLY A 6 -11.82 12.95 -6.00
N VAL A 7 -11.63 11.64 -5.86
CA VAL A 7 -12.64 10.61 -6.15
C VAL A 7 -12.93 9.78 -4.91
N ARG A 8 -14.13 9.18 -4.87
CA ARG A 8 -14.54 8.31 -3.77
C ARG A 8 -13.74 7.01 -3.81
N PHE A 9 -13.27 6.56 -2.65
CA PHE A 9 -12.66 5.24 -2.50
C PHE A 9 -13.68 4.14 -2.83
N THR A 10 -13.42 3.38 -3.88
CA THR A 10 -14.32 2.42 -4.50
C THR A 10 -14.08 0.99 -4.01
N GLU A 11 -14.92 0.06 -4.48
CA GLU A 11 -14.79 -1.35 -4.16
C GLU A 11 -13.61 -1.99 -4.89
N GLU A 12 -13.27 -1.50 -6.08
CA GLU A 12 -12.07 -1.94 -6.83
C GLU A 12 -10.80 -1.68 -6.03
N GLU A 13 -10.70 -0.52 -5.39
CA GLU A 13 -9.52 -0.17 -4.59
C GLU A 13 -9.46 -0.96 -3.28
N ARG A 14 -10.61 -1.29 -2.69
CA ARG A 14 -10.71 -2.25 -1.56
C ARG A 14 -10.24 -3.64 -1.99
N ASN A 15 -10.69 -4.11 -3.14
CA ASN A 15 -10.35 -5.43 -3.67
C ASN A 15 -8.88 -5.52 -4.02
N ALA A 16 -8.29 -4.47 -4.60
CA ALA A 16 -6.85 -4.41 -4.88
C ALA A 16 -6.02 -4.53 -3.61
N VAL A 17 -6.40 -3.83 -2.53
CA VAL A 17 -5.73 -3.95 -1.23
C VAL A 17 -5.83 -5.38 -0.69
N LYS A 18 -7.06 -5.90 -0.63
CA LYS A 18 -7.32 -7.23 -0.08
C LYS A 18 -6.50 -8.27 -0.84
N TRP A 19 -6.50 -8.16 -2.17
CA TRP A 19 -5.72 -9.01 -3.06
C TRP A 19 -4.21 -8.91 -2.79
N ILE A 20 -3.66 -7.71 -2.56
CA ILE A 20 -2.24 -7.55 -2.21
C ILE A 20 -1.91 -8.25 -0.88
N GLN A 21 -2.75 -8.06 0.15
CA GLN A 21 -2.53 -8.67 1.46
C GLN A 21 -2.63 -10.20 1.40
N GLU A 22 -3.61 -10.72 0.67
CA GLU A 22 -3.78 -12.16 0.49
C GLU A 22 -2.59 -12.74 -0.29
N ASN A 23 -2.24 -12.17 -1.45
CA ASN A 23 -1.25 -12.77 -2.36
C ASN A 23 0.20 -12.58 -1.93
N PHE A 24 0.54 -11.44 -1.34
CA PHE A 24 1.91 -11.14 -0.90
C PHE A 24 2.11 -11.36 0.60
N GLY A 25 1.06 -11.73 1.32
CA GLY A 25 1.06 -11.96 2.76
C GLY A 25 1.16 -10.66 3.57
N ASP A 26 0.94 -10.79 4.88
CA ASP A 26 0.91 -9.64 5.79
C ASP A 26 2.22 -8.85 5.82
N ASP A 27 3.37 -9.53 5.63
CA ASP A 27 4.69 -8.91 5.63
C ASP A 27 4.86 -7.90 4.47
N ALA A 28 4.11 -8.04 3.37
CA ALA A 28 4.17 -7.10 2.25
C ALA A 28 3.77 -5.68 2.64
N SER A 29 2.94 -5.54 3.68
CA SER A 29 2.57 -4.25 4.24
C SER A 29 3.79 -3.46 4.73
N MET A 30 4.84 -4.15 5.21
CA MET A 30 6.08 -3.55 5.70
C MET A 30 6.93 -2.94 4.58
N TYR A 31 6.69 -3.31 3.32
CA TYR A 31 7.42 -2.86 2.14
C TYR A 31 6.55 -2.04 1.16
N THR A 32 5.35 -1.63 1.60
CA THR A 32 4.40 -0.89 0.76
C THR A 32 4.30 0.57 1.21
N ILE A 33 4.34 1.47 0.23
CA ILE A 33 4.02 2.89 0.38
C ILE A 33 2.69 3.17 -0.34
N MET A 34 1.85 3.99 0.29
CA MET A 34 0.64 4.52 -0.35
C MET A 34 0.95 5.82 -1.09
N LEU A 35 0.72 5.85 -2.39
CA LEU A 35 0.93 7.03 -3.22
C LEU A 35 -0.41 7.61 -3.64
N PHE A 36 -0.71 8.80 -3.17
CA PHE A 36 -1.86 9.57 -3.59
C PHE A 36 -1.54 10.36 -4.86
N THR A 37 -2.38 10.32 -5.88
CA THR A 37 -2.24 11.14 -7.10
C THR A 37 -3.30 12.24 -7.14
N CYS A 38 -3.17 13.20 -8.07
CA CYS A 38 -4.03 14.39 -8.15
C CYS A 38 -3.97 15.25 -6.87
N LYS A 39 -2.77 15.48 -6.34
CA LYS A 39 -2.50 16.36 -5.18
C LYS A 39 -3.05 17.79 -5.37
N ASP A 40 -3.21 18.24 -6.60
CA ASP A 40 -3.86 19.49 -7.00
C ASP A 40 -5.38 19.51 -6.74
N GLN A 41 -6.02 18.35 -6.68
CA GLN A 41 -7.48 18.19 -6.52
C GLN A 41 -7.89 17.90 -5.07
N GLY A 42 -6.95 17.73 -4.14
CA GLY A 42 -7.26 17.47 -2.74
C GLY A 42 -6.04 17.23 -1.86
N LYS A 43 -6.28 17.13 -0.55
CA LYS A 43 -5.23 16.80 0.43
C LYS A 43 -5.36 15.34 0.87
N ALA A 44 -4.24 14.60 0.85
CA ALA A 44 -4.20 13.22 1.35
C ALA A 44 -4.72 13.11 2.79
N ASP A 45 -4.40 14.07 3.65
CA ASP A 45 -4.87 14.07 5.04
C ASP A 45 -6.40 14.19 5.16
N ASN A 46 -7.06 14.89 4.23
CA ASN A 46 -8.52 14.95 4.21
C ASN A 46 -9.10 13.61 3.80
N ALA A 47 -8.56 12.96 2.76
CA ALA A 47 -8.99 11.63 2.33
C ALA A 47 -8.84 10.60 3.46
N LEU A 48 -7.75 10.65 4.24
CA LEU A 48 -7.53 9.80 5.40
C LEU A 48 -8.46 10.11 6.60
N LYS A 49 -8.92 11.36 6.74
CA LYS A 49 -9.90 11.72 7.78
C LYS A 49 -11.30 11.24 7.41
N GLU A 50 -11.69 11.43 6.15
CA GLU A 50 -13.05 11.16 5.65
C GLU A 50 -13.30 9.67 5.41
N CYS A 51 -12.30 8.92 4.96
CA CYS A 51 -12.44 7.49 4.67
C CYS A 51 -11.76 6.62 5.74
N LYS A 52 -12.56 5.90 6.53
CA LYS A 52 -12.07 4.99 7.58
C LYS A 52 -11.19 3.88 7.02
N GLU A 53 -11.52 3.40 5.83
CA GLU A 53 -10.79 2.34 5.15
C GLU A 53 -9.41 2.83 4.72
N LEU A 54 -9.30 3.96 4.00
CA LEU A 54 -8.02 4.58 3.68
C LEU A 54 -7.17 4.83 4.92
N ARG A 55 -7.79 5.30 6.01
CA ARG A 55 -7.10 5.45 7.29
C ARG A 55 -6.54 4.13 7.80
N ARG A 56 -7.34 3.06 7.80
CA ARG A 56 -6.89 1.73 8.21
C ARG A 56 -5.72 1.26 7.36
N LEU A 57 -5.77 1.47 6.05
CA LEU A 57 -4.70 1.12 5.13
C LEU A 57 -3.42 1.91 5.38
N SER A 58 -3.54 3.21 5.66
CA SER A 58 -2.37 4.00 6.03
C SER A 58 -1.70 3.42 7.27
N ILE A 59 -2.47 3.01 8.28
CA ILE A 59 -1.94 2.38 9.50
C ILE A 59 -1.28 1.04 9.18
N THR A 60 -1.92 0.19 8.37
CA THR A 60 -1.36 -1.09 7.92
C THR A 60 -0.01 -0.92 7.24
N PHE A 61 0.16 0.14 6.45
CA PHE A 61 1.43 0.45 5.78
C PHE A 61 2.39 1.29 6.64
N GLY A 62 2.26 1.27 7.97
CA GLY A 62 3.16 1.98 8.87
C GLY A 62 3.05 3.50 8.77
N ARG A 63 1.89 4.02 8.36
CA ARG A 63 1.61 5.45 8.09
C ARG A 63 2.48 6.06 6.99
N ARG A 64 3.02 5.22 6.09
CA ARG A 64 3.80 5.66 4.94
C ARG A 64 2.88 6.00 3.78
N TYR A 65 2.65 7.28 3.58
CA TYR A 65 1.93 7.80 2.42
C TYR A 65 2.56 9.08 1.90
N HIS A 66 2.49 9.27 0.59
CA HIS A 66 2.99 10.46 -0.09
C HIS A 66 1.98 10.91 -1.14
N ALA A 67 1.93 12.21 -1.45
CA ALA A 67 1.00 12.76 -2.44
C ALA A 67 1.78 13.38 -3.61
N PHE A 68 1.38 13.01 -4.82
CA PHE A 68 2.03 13.33 -6.08
C PHE A 68 1.09 14.15 -6.97
N ASN A 69 1.62 15.19 -7.60
CA ASN A 69 0.96 15.90 -8.69
C ASN A 69 1.58 15.48 -10.02
N ASN A 70 0.93 14.53 -10.70
CA ASN A 70 1.42 14.03 -12.00
C ASN A 70 1.34 15.09 -13.13
N ASN A 71 0.64 16.20 -12.92
CA ASN A 71 0.56 17.29 -13.91
C ASN A 71 1.70 18.31 -13.76
N ASP A 72 2.47 18.24 -12.67
CA ASP A 72 3.60 19.12 -12.40
C ASP A 72 4.91 18.36 -12.57
N ALA A 73 5.38 18.29 -13.81
CA ALA A 73 6.60 17.56 -14.17
C ALA A 73 7.89 18.27 -13.71
N GLU A 74 7.82 19.57 -13.41
CA GLU A 74 8.97 20.37 -12.98
C GLU A 74 9.21 20.27 -11.48
N ASP A 75 8.16 19.96 -10.69
CA ASP A 75 8.32 19.62 -9.27
C ASP A 75 9.07 18.29 -9.11
N ARG A 76 10.40 18.40 -8.97
CA ARG A 76 11.28 17.29 -8.62
C ARG A 76 11.35 17.03 -7.11
N VAL A 77 10.77 17.91 -6.29
CA VAL A 77 10.78 17.77 -4.82
C VAL A 77 9.92 16.57 -4.42
N GLN A 78 8.72 16.40 -5.00
CA GLN A 78 7.88 15.21 -4.78
C GLN A 78 8.59 13.88 -5.08
N VAL A 79 9.44 13.82 -6.13
CA VAL A 79 10.25 12.62 -6.42
C VAL A 79 11.28 12.40 -5.31
N THR A 80 11.94 13.48 -4.88
CA THR A 80 12.98 13.43 -3.85
C THR A 80 12.40 12.97 -2.50
N GLU A 81 11.23 13.48 -2.13
CA GLU A 81 10.49 13.08 -0.92
C GLU A 81 10.09 11.61 -0.97
N LEU A 82 9.57 11.12 -2.11
CA LEU A 82 9.25 9.71 -2.28
C LEU A 82 10.49 8.81 -2.15
N VAL A 83 11.62 9.20 -2.75
CA VAL A 83 12.88 8.45 -2.64
C VAL A 83 13.40 8.44 -1.20
N SER A 84 13.26 9.54 -0.45
CA SER A 84 13.60 9.57 0.98
C SER A 84 12.76 8.57 1.76
N MET A 85 11.44 8.57 1.53
CA MET A 85 10.52 7.63 2.19
C MET A 85 10.83 6.17 1.87
N ILE A 86 11.26 5.86 0.63
CA ILE A 86 11.72 4.52 0.26
C ILE A 86 12.97 4.13 1.05
N LYS A 87 13.94 5.06 1.18
CA LYS A 87 15.18 4.80 1.95
C LYS A 87 14.88 4.57 3.44
N GLU A 88 14.04 5.41 4.03
CA GLU A 88 13.58 5.26 5.42
C GLU A 88 12.87 3.93 5.61
N MET A 89 11.96 3.56 4.70
CA MET A 89 11.29 2.25 4.73
C MET A 89 12.28 1.09 4.70
N ILE A 90 13.30 1.14 3.85
CA ILE A 90 14.33 0.09 3.77
C ILE A 90 15.13 0.03 5.09
N GLN A 91 15.47 1.19 5.66
CA GLN A 91 16.18 1.28 6.94
C GLN A 91 15.36 0.71 8.10
N ASP A 92 14.08 1.05 8.20
CA ASP A 92 13.15 0.51 9.21
C ASP A 92 12.98 -1.01 9.10
N ASN A 93 13.10 -1.55 7.88
CA ASN A 93 13.11 -2.99 7.61
C ASN A 93 14.50 -3.65 7.82
N GLY A 94 15.43 -2.96 8.48
CA GLY A 94 16.78 -3.48 8.75
C GLY A 94 17.64 -3.66 7.50
N GLY A 95 17.42 -2.82 6.48
CA GLY A 95 18.12 -2.89 5.20
C GLY A 95 17.64 -4.00 4.27
N LYS A 96 16.56 -4.71 4.63
CA LYS A 96 16.01 -5.82 3.85
C LYS A 96 15.01 -5.33 2.80
N HIS A 97 14.70 -6.21 1.87
CA HIS A 97 13.66 -6.04 0.87
C HIS A 97 12.69 -7.22 0.94
N TYR A 98 11.50 -7.04 0.35
CA TYR A 98 10.58 -8.15 0.17
C TYR A 98 11.17 -9.18 -0.80
N THR A 99 11.19 -10.46 -0.43
CA THR A 99 11.87 -11.52 -1.19
C THR A 99 10.88 -12.53 -1.80
N ASN A 100 11.34 -13.27 -2.80
CA ASN A 100 10.57 -14.40 -3.35
C ASN A 100 10.27 -15.47 -2.30
N GLU A 101 11.16 -15.69 -1.33
CA GLU A 101 10.91 -16.64 -0.23
C GLU A 101 9.68 -16.21 0.61
N MET A 102 9.56 -14.90 0.89
CA MET A 102 8.39 -14.35 1.58
C MET A 102 7.12 -14.53 0.74
N TYR A 103 7.22 -14.33 -0.57
CA TYR A 103 6.12 -14.57 -1.51
C TYR A 103 5.70 -16.05 -1.55
N GLU A 104 6.63 -16.97 -1.70
CA GLU A 104 6.35 -18.41 -1.72
C GLU A 104 5.72 -18.88 -0.41
N LYS A 105 6.18 -18.33 0.72
CA LYS A 105 5.58 -18.57 2.04
C LYS A 105 4.15 -18.06 2.11
N ALA A 106 3.87 -16.86 1.61
CA ALA A 106 2.51 -16.31 1.54
C ALA A 106 1.60 -17.20 0.68
N GLN A 107 2.06 -17.58 -0.51
CA GLN A 107 1.33 -18.44 -1.44
C GLN A 107 1.08 -19.85 -0.89
N ARG A 108 2.02 -20.40 -0.09
CA ARG A 108 1.82 -21.68 0.58
C ARG A 108 0.72 -21.62 1.62
N LYS A 109 0.75 -20.59 2.48
CA LYS A 109 -0.30 -20.36 3.48
C LYS A 109 -1.68 -20.21 2.85
N LEU A 110 -1.77 -19.47 1.74
CA LEU A 110 -3.02 -19.33 0.99
C LEU A 110 -3.57 -20.69 0.54
N ARG A 111 -2.72 -21.53 -0.09
CA ARG A 111 -3.14 -22.87 -0.54
C ARG A 111 -3.58 -23.77 0.62
N GLU A 112 -2.82 -23.78 1.72
CA GLU A 112 -3.17 -24.55 2.92
C GLU A 112 -4.52 -24.11 3.51
N GLU A 113 -4.81 -22.79 3.52
CA GLU A 113 -6.09 -22.27 4.00
C GLU A 113 -7.25 -22.63 3.07
N GLU A 114 -7.05 -22.57 1.76
CA GLU A 114 -8.04 -23.01 0.76
C GLU A 114 -8.35 -24.51 0.86
N GLU A 115 -7.32 -25.35 1.06
CA GLU A 115 -7.49 -26.79 1.25
C GLU A 115 -8.24 -27.10 2.54
N ARG A 116 -7.91 -26.42 3.64
CA ARG A 116 -8.62 -26.57 4.91
C ARG A 116 -10.11 -26.20 4.79
N LYS A 117 -10.43 -25.08 4.12
CA LYS A 117 -11.83 -24.66 3.91
C LYS A 117 -12.62 -25.71 3.11
N LYS A 118 -12.00 -26.33 2.10
CA LYS A 118 -12.63 -27.42 1.32
C LYS A 118 -12.85 -28.71 2.11
N GLN A 119 -12.09 -28.95 3.18
CA GLN A 119 -12.26 -30.12 4.05
C GLN A 119 -13.32 -29.89 5.13
N GLU A 120 -13.63 -28.63 5.44
CA GLU A 120 -14.63 -28.22 6.41
C GLU A 120 -16.04 -28.00 5.79
N GLU A 121 -16.13 -27.96 4.45
CA GLU A 121 -17.37 -27.95 3.64
C GLU A 121 -17.87 -29.37 3.32
#